data_AF-M6ZGM5-F1
#
_entry.id   AF-M6ZGM5-F1
#
_cell.length_a   1.000
_cell.length_b   1.000
_cell.length_c   1.000
_cell.angle_alpha   90.00
_cell.angle_beta   90.00
_cell.angle_gamma   90.00
#
_symmetry.space_group_name_H-M   'P 1'
#
loop_
_entity.id
_entity.type
_entity.pdbx_description
1 polymer ?
#
loop_
_entity_poly.entity_id
_entity_poly.type
_entity_poly.pdbx_seq_one_letter_code
_entity_poly.pdbx_strand_id
1 'polypeptide(L)'
;MTFPILILAAPTGAGKTSLITELDPTRFEILSFDSRQIYREMPIGTAAPTKEQQSKIRHHLVEVLSPKESIDAGLYNRMAEEALQKVLNTDKIPVFTAGTGFYLKAFLFGMFPVPEISVSVRERVLSMSIEEKRFF
;
A
#
# COMPACT_ATOMS: atom_id res chain seq x y z
N MET A 1 16.19 -18.94 0.40
CA MET A 1 15.66 -19.03 1.78
C MET A 1 14.18 -18.69 1.75
N THR A 2 13.37 -19.37 2.56
CA THR A 2 11.95 -19.08 2.75
C THR A 2 11.77 -18.37 4.09
N PHE A 3 11.07 -17.25 4.12
CA PHE A 3 10.79 -16.48 5.32
C PHE A 3 9.28 -16.39 5.55
N PRO A 4 8.81 -16.45 6.80
CA PRO A 4 7.39 -16.30 7.10
C PRO A 4 6.94 -14.85 6.88
N ILE A 5 5.76 -14.69 6.30
CA ILE A 5 5.07 -13.41 6.17
C ILE A 5 3.73 -13.54 6.90
N LEU A 6 3.44 -12.62 7.81
CA LEU A 6 2.14 -12.55 8.47
C LEU A 6 1.24 -11.58 7.71
N ILE A 7 0.00 -11.99 7.42
CA ILE A 7 -0.98 -11.13 6.74
C ILE A 7 -2.14 -10.88 7.68
N LEU A 8 -2.35 -9.60 8.02
CA LEU A 8 -3.50 -9.12 8.80
C LEU A 8 -4.46 -8.37 7.86
N ALA A 9 -5.41 -9.11 7.30
CA ALA A 9 -6.48 -8.57 6.47
C ALA A 9 -7.79 -8.47 7.27
N ALA A 10 -8.40 -7.29 7.26
CA ALA A 10 -9.70 -7.03 7.90
C ALA A 10 -10.32 -5.76 7.28
N PRO A 11 -11.64 -5.53 7.41
CA PRO A 11 -12.24 -4.28 6.94
C PRO A 11 -11.71 -3.05 7.70
N THR A 12 -11.98 -1.86 7.17
CA THR A 12 -11.73 -0.59 7.86
C THR A 12 -12.55 -0.54 9.16
N GLY A 13 -11.94 -0.05 10.25
CA GLY A 13 -12.59 0.00 11.56
C GLY A 13 -12.50 -1.29 12.39
N ALA A 14 -11.95 -2.39 11.87
CA ALA A 14 -11.81 -3.66 12.58
C ALA A 14 -10.72 -3.70 13.67
N GLY A 15 -10.08 -2.56 14.00
CA GLY A 15 -9.07 -2.51 15.07
C GLY A 15 -7.68 -3.05 14.71
N LYS A 16 -7.35 -3.25 13.41
CA LYS A 16 -6.03 -3.75 12.96
C LYS A 16 -4.87 -2.97 13.56
N THR A 17 -4.95 -1.63 13.56
CA THR A 17 -3.89 -0.76 14.06
C THR A 17 -3.64 -0.95 15.56
N SER A 18 -4.68 -1.17 16.34
CA SER A 18 -4.52 -1.45 17.78
C SER A 18 -3.80 -2.78 18.00
N LEU A 19 -4.21 -3.84 17.27
CA LEU A 19 -3.59 -5.16 17.38
C LEU A 19 -2.10 -5.14 17.01
N ILE A 20 -1.73 -4.49 15.90
CA ILE A 20 -0.32 -4.45 15.48
C ILE A 20 0.57 -3.65 16.43
N THR A 21 0.01 -2.67 17.16
CA THR A 21 0.78 -1.90 18.15
C THR A 21 1.10 -2.68 19.43
N GLU A 22 0.47 -3.84 19.65
CA GLU A 22 0.78 -4.76 20.74
C GLU A 22 1.87 -5.78 20.36
N LEU A 23 2.27 -5.84 19.09
CA LEU A 23 3.34 -6.72 18.65
C LEU A 23 4.70 -6.26 19.15
N ASP A 24 5.60 -7.21 19.40
CA ASP A 24 6.98 -6.95 19.82
C ASP A 24 7.78 -6.25 18.69
N PRO A 25 8.18 -4.98 18.87
CA PRO A 25 8.86 -4.21 17.83
C PRO A 25 10.29 -4.69 17.54
N THR A 26 10.85 -5.55 18.41
CA THR A 26 12.15 -6.18 18.15
C THR A 26 12.03 -7.35 17.17
N ARG A 27 10.83 -7.91 17.01
CA ARG A 27 10.56 -9.07 16.16
C ARG A 27 9.77 -8.75 14.90
N PHE A 28 8.95 -7.70 14.92
CA PHE A 28 8.01 -7.41 13.84
C PHE A 28 8.16 -5.99 13.30
N GLU A 29 7.89 -5.83 12.01
CA GLU A 29 7.67 -4.53 11.38
C GLU A 29 6.47 -4.59 10.44
N ILE A 30 5.78 -3.47 10.28
CA ILE A 30 4.53 -3.39 9.55
C ILE A 30 4.79 -2.89 8.14
N LEU A 31 4.30 -3.61 7.12
CA LEU A 31 4.15 -3.09 5.76
C LEU A 31 2.68 -2.80 5.51
N SER A 32 2.33 -1.53 5.37
CA SER A 32 0.95 -1.14 5.08
C SER A 32 0.63 -1.35 3.61
N PHE A 33 -0.43 -2.10 3.32
CA PHE A 33 -1.05 -2.24 2.00
C PHE A 33 -2.39 -1.48 1.97
N ASP A 34 -2.29 -0.16 2.07
CA ASP A 34 -3.40 0.79 1.97
C ASP A 34 -3.03 1.94 1.02
N SER A 35 -3.86 2.18 0.01
CA SER A 35 -3.56 3.15 -1.05
C SER A 35 -3.70 4.61 -0.62
N ARG A 36 -4.28 4.87 0.57
CA ARG A 36 -4.55 6.22 1.06
C ARG A 36 -3.64 6.59 2.22
N GLN A 37 -3.31 5.64 3.10
CA GLN A 37 -2.38 5.88 4.23
C GLN A 37 -0.94 6.21 3.79
N ILE A 38 -0.60 5.96 2.53
CA ILE A 38 0.71 6.28 1.96
C ILE A 38 0.99 7.80 1.90
N TYR A 39 -0.04 8.65 1.97
CA TYR A 39 0.08 10.11 1.82
C TYR A 39 0.23 10.85 3.16
N ARG A 40 1.23 11.75 3.28
CA ARG A 40 1.60 12.46 4.52
C ARG A 40 0.54 13.44 5.03
N GLU A 41 -0.10 14.16 4.11
CA GLU A 41 -0.99 15.28 4.44
C GLU A 41 -2.45 14.84 4.65
N MET A 42 -2.73 13.53 4.66
CA MET A 42 -4.08 12.96 4.79
C MET A 42 -4.26 11.95 5.94
N PRO A 43 -3.64 12.10 7.13
CA PRO A 43 -3.65 11.04 8.14
C PRO A 43 -5.04 10.80 8.77
N ILE A 44 -5.83 11.85 9.00
CA ILE A 44 -7.13 11.76 9.68
C ILE A 44 -8.15 11.02 8.81
N GLY A 45 -8.34 11.47 7.56
CA GLY A 45 -9.35 10.90 6.66
C GLY A 45 -9.01 9.49 6.15
N THR A 46 -7.80 9.00 6.41
CA THR A 46 -7.33 7.66 6.00
C THR A 46 -7.17 6.71 7.17
N ALA A 47 -7.49 7.17 8.39
CA ALA A 47 -7.25 6.45 9.63
C ALA A 47 -5.81 5.88 9.69
N ALA A 48 -4.83 6.67 9.22
CA ALA A 48 -3.42 6.32 9.30
C ALA A 48 -3.02 6.17 10.78
N PRO A 49 -2.07 5.27 11.11
CA PRO A 49 -1.58 5.15 12.47
C PRO A 49 -1.01 6.48 12.95
N THR A 50 -1.34 6.88 14.18
CA THR A 50 -0.83 8.13 14.75
C THR A 50 0.67 8.08 14.95
N LYS A 51 1.33 9.22 15.16
CA LYS A 51 2.78 9.25 15.45
C LYS A 51 3.16 8.45 16.69
N GLU A 52 2.27 8.39 17.69
CA GLU A 52 2.45 7.54 18.87
C GLU A 52 2.36 6.04 18.52
N GLN A 53 1.47 5.65 17.62
CA GLN A 53 1.38 4.25 17.16
C GLN A 53 2.58 3.88 16.27
N GLN A 54 3.01 4.80 15.40
CA GLN A 54 4.20 4.62 14.56
C GLN A 54 5.50 4.58 15.37
N SER A 55 5.55 5.18 16.57
CA SER A 55 6.73 5.10 17.45
C SER A 55 6.80 3.79 18.23
N LYS A 56 5.67 3.13 18.47
CA LYS A 56 5.60 1.81 19.14
C LYS A 56 6.14 0.69 18.24
N ILE A 57 5.80 0.72 16.96
CA ILE A 57 6.29 -0.26 15.97
C ILE A 57 6.47 0.41 14.62
N ARG A 58 7.56 0.07 13.92
CA ARG A 58 7.89 0.67 12.63
C ARG A 58 6.84 0.31 11.58
N HIS A 59 6.34 1.33 10.89
CA HIS A 59 5.45 1.20 9.75
C HIS A 59 6.15 1.64 8.47
N HIS A 60 6.12 0.79 7.45
CA HIS A 60 6.54 1.09 6.09
C HIS A 60 5.31 1.43 5.23
N LEU A 61 5.53 2.24 4.19
CA LEU A 61 4.51 2.69 3.24
C LEU A 61 3.35 3.49 3.86
N VAL A 62 3.59 4.12 5.01
CA VAL A 62 2.68 5.06 5.65
C VAL A 62 3.31 6.44 5.61
N GLU A 63 2.57 7.43 5.12
CA GLU A 63 3.03 8.83 5.04
C GLU A 63 4.40 8.98 4.35
N VAL A 64 4.60 8.27 3.23
CA VAL A 64 5.85 8.29 2.45
C VAL A 64 5.75 9.12 1.17
N LEU A 65 4.56 9.54 0.75
CA LEU A 65 4.33 10.38 -0.43
C LEU A 65 3.55 11.65 -0.08
N SER A 66 3.69 12.70 -0.89
CA SER A 66 2.76 13.83 -0.93
C SER A 66 1.56 13.50 -1.84
N PRO A 67 0.33 13.96 -1.55
CA PRO A 67 -0.84 13.83 -2.43
C PRO A 67 -0.66 14.42 -3.83
N LYS A 68 0.36 15.26 -4.04
CA LYS A 68 0.71 15.78 -5.36
C LYS A 68 1.44 14.74 -6.23
N GLU A 69 1.99 13.70 -5.61
CA GLU A 69 2.66 12.60 -6.29
C GLU A 69 1.63 11.55 -6.68
N SER A 70 1.70 11.07 -7.91
CA SER A 70 0.86 9.96 -8.37
C SER A 70 1.55 8.63 -8.09
N ILE A 71 0.77 7.63 -7.69
CA ILE A 71 1.23 6.26 -7.55
C ILE A 71 0.31 5.31 -8.30
N ASP A 72 0.93 4.37 -9.02
CA ASP A 72 0.26 3.21 -9.58
C ASP A 72 0.69 1.94 -8.83
N ALA A 73 0.05 0.82 -9.15
CA ALA A 73 0.35 -0.45 -8.51
C ALA A 73 1.76 -0.99 -8.83
N GLY A 74 2.35 -0.62 -9.97
CA GLY A 74 3.72 -1.00 -10.33
C GLY A 74 4.75 -0.29 -9.45
N LEU A 75 4.62 1.03 -9.26
CA LEU A 75 5.44 1.80 -8.36
C LEU A 75 5.24 1.35 -6.90
N TYR A 76 4.00 1.12 -6.48
CA TYR A 76 3.70 0.61 -5.15
C TYR A 76 4.37 -0.73 -4.88
N ASN A 77 4.31 -1.68 -5.83
CA ASN A 77 4.95 -2.98 -5.69
C ASN A 77 6.47 -2.86 -5.54
N ARG A 78 7.12 -1.95 -6.29
CA ARG A 78 8.57 -1.70 -6.12
C ARG A 78 8.88 -1.13 -4.73
N MET A 79 8.11 -0.16 -4.26
CA MET A 79 8.27 0.40 -2.92
C MET A 79 8.04 -0.64 -1.82
N ALA A 80 7.07 -1.53 -2.00
CA ALA A 80 6.78 -2.64 -1.09
C ALA A 80 7.89 -3.68 -1.06
N GLU A 81 8.49 -4.01 -2.22
CA GLU A 81 9.64 -4.91 -2.30
C GLU A 81 10.84 -4.31 -1.56
N GLU A 82 11.15 -3.03 -1.78
CA GLU A 82 12.22 -2.34 -1.05
C GLU A 82 11.99 -2.32 0.46
N ALA A 83 10.74 -2.08 0.89
CA ALA A 83 10.37 -2.13 2.30
C ALA A 83 10.54 -3.55 2.87
N LEU A 84 10.13 -4.58 2.13
CA LEU A 84 10.26 -5.97 2.54
C LEU A 84 11.72 -6.34 2.73
N GLN A 85 12.59 -6.00 1.77
CA GLN A 85 14.03 -6.26 1.87
C GLN A 85 14.64 -5.57 3.10
N LYS A 86 14.21 -4.34 3.44
CA LYS A 86 14.67 -3.67 4.68
C LYS A 86 14.30 -4.45 5.93
N VAL A 87 13.07 -4.98 6.01
CA VAL A 87 12.64 -5.78 7.17
C VAL A 87 13.45 -7.07 7.26
N LEU A 88 13.58 -7.79 6.15
CA LEU A 88 14.30 -9.06 6.10
C LEU A 88 15.80 -8.90 6.44
N ASN A 89 16.44 -7.82 6.01
CA ASN A 89 17.83 -7.51 6.35
C ASN A 89 18.05 -7.16 7.82
N THR A 90 16.97 -6.95 8.59
CA THR A 90 17.01 -6.73 10.05
C THR A 90 16.64 -7.97 10.85
N ASP A 91 16.52 -9.15 10.21
CA ASP A 91 16.09 -10.42 10.81
C ASP A 91 14.72 -10.36 11.50
N LYS A 92 13.84 -9.47 11.03
CA LYS A 92 12.48 -9.30 11.55
C LYS A 92 11.44 -9.95 10.65
N ILE A 93 10.29 -10.26 11.23
CA ILE A 93 9.14 -10.85 10.55
C ILE A 93 8.26 -9.70 10.01
N PRO A 94 8.04 -9.62 8.68
CA PRO A 94 7.15 -8.63 8.12
C PRO A 94 5.68 -8.98 8.41
N VAL A 95 4.91 -7.97 8.80
CA VAL A 95 3.45 -8.05 8.99
C VAL A 95 2.78 -7.15 7.95
N PHE A 96 2.08 -7.76 7.00
CA PHE A 96 1.35 -7.07 5.95
C PHE A 96 -0.04 -6.71 6.47
N THR A 97 -0.35 -5.43 6.59
CA THR A 97 -1.69 -4.97 6.95
C THR A 97 -2.45 -4.60 5.68
N ALA A 98 -3.62 -5.21 5.45
CA ALA A 98 -4.39 -4.96 4.24
C ALA A 98 -5.57 -4.03 4.55
N GLY A 99 -5.51 -2.80 4.03
CA GLY A 99 -6.67 -1.91 3.89
C GLY A 99 -7.25 -1.93 2.47
N THR A 100 -6.39 -2.15 1.47
CA THR A 100 -6.76 -2.25 0.06
C THR A 100 -6.33 -3.60 -0.51
N GLY A 101 -7.30 -4.50 -0.76
CA GLY A 101 -7.01 -5.85 -1.24
C GLY A 101 -6.29 -5.90 -2.60
N PHE A 102 -6.50 -4.90 -3.45
CA PHE A 102 -5.87 -4.84 -4.78
C PHE A 102 -4.34 -4.76 -4.72
N TYR A 103 -3.77 -3.83 -3.96
CA TYR A 103 -2.31 -3.66 -3.87
C TYR A 103 -1.63 -4.88 -3.23
N LEU A 104 -2.21 -5.43 -2.16
CA LEU A 104 -1.69 -6.66 -1.55
C LEU A 104 -1.73 -7.83 -2.54
N LYS A 105 -2.85 -7.99 -3.27
CA LYS A 105 -2.98 -9.07 -4.26
C LYS A 105 -1.96 -8.88 -5.40
N ALA A 106 -1.80 -7.67 -5.90
CA ALA A 106 -0.83 -7.33 -6.93
C ALA A 106 0.62 -7.62 -6.48
N PHE A 107 0.93 -7.42 -5.20
CA PHE A 107 2.24 -7.71 -4.63
C PHE A 107 2.48 -9.23 -4.49
N LEU A 108 1.50 -9.97 -3.94
CA LEU A 108 1.64 -11.40 -3.66
C LEU A 108 1.59 -12.28 -4.93
N PHE A 109 0.78 -11.90 -5.92
CA PHE A 109 0.49 -12.75 -7.07
C PHE A 109 0.93 -12.13 -8.40
N GLY A 110 1.53 -10.94 -8.36
CA GLY A 110 1.86 -10.18 -9.54
C GLY A 110 0.64 -9.50 -10.19
N MET A 111 0.92 -8.71 -11.21
CA MET A 111 -0.07 -8.05 -12.05
C MET A 111 -0.02 -8.61 -13.47
N PHE A 112 -1.15 -8.56 -14.16
CA PHE A 112 -1.16 -8.81 -15.59
C PHE A 112 -0.31 -7.76 -16.31
N PRO A 113 0.42 -8.13 -17.36
CA PRO A 113 1.16 -7.16 -18.17
C PRO A 113 0.19 -6.14 -18.75
N VAL A 114 0.34 -4.88 -18.34
CA VAL A 114 -0.42 -3.76 -18.90
C VAL A 114 0.46 -3.10 -19.96
N PRO A 115 0.00 -2.95 -21.21
CA PRO A 115 0.77 -2.24 -22.22
C PRO A 115 0.91 -0.76 -21.84
N GLU A 116 2.00 -0.13 -22.29
CA GLU A 116 2.11 1.32 -22.19
C GLU A 116 0.99 1.98 -23.02
N ILE A 117 0.16 2.78 -22.36
CA ILE A 117 -0.92 3.53 -23.01
C ILE A 117 -0.39 4.93 -23.28
N SER A 118 -0.26 5.30 -24.55
CA SER A 118 0.17 6.64 -24.95
C SER A 118 -0.78 7.72 -24.42
N VAL A 119 -0.22 8.89 -24.07
CA VAL A 119 -0.98 10.05 -23.58
C VAL A 119 -2.12 10.44 -24.53
N SER A 120 -1.89 10.37 -25.85
CA SER A 120 -2.90 10.69 -26.86
C SER A 120 -4.15 9.82 -26.80
N VAL A 121 -4.01 8.53 -26.45
CA VAL A 121 -5.17 7.63 -26.24
C VAL A 121 -5.97 8.08 -25.03
N ARG A 122 -5.28 8.46 -23.95
CA ARG A 122 -5.94 8.99 -22.73
C ARG A 122 -6.68 10.30 -23.03
N GLU A 123 -6.03 11.23 -23.72
CA GLU A 123 -6.63 12.52 -24.11
C GLU A 123 -7.84 12.33 -25.00
N ARG A 124 -7.74 11.44 -26.00
CA ARG A 124 -8.87 11.08 -26.87
C ARG A 124 -10.06 10.61 -26.05
N VAL A 125 -9.87 9.62 -25.18
CA VAL A 125 -10.95 9.07 -24.33
C VAL A 125 -11.52 10.14 -23.40
N LEU A 126 -10.68 11.02 -22.83
CA LEU A 126 -11.17 12.09 -21.96
C LEU A 126 -12.03 13.11 -22.72
N SER A 127 -11.69 13.42 -23.97
CA SER A 127 -12.43 14.36 -24.83
C SER A 127 -13.78 13.82 -25.35
N MET A 128 -14.01 12.51 -25.28
CA MET A 128 -15.25 11.89 -25.75
C MET A 128 -16.44 12.22 -24.85
N SER A 129 -17.59 12.44 -25.48
CA SER A 129 -18.88 12.55 -24.81
C SER A 129 -19.26 11.25 -24.10
N ILE A 130 -20.22 11.32 -23.17
CA ILE A 130 -20.73 10.12 -22.47
C ILE A 130 -21.36 9.13 -23.47
N GLU A 131 -22.00 9.62 -24.54
CA GLU A 131 -22.60 8.78 -25.58
C GLU A 131 -21.54 8.02 -26.38
N GLU A 132 -20.44 8.68 -26.75
CA GLU A 132 -19.32 8.03 -27.45
C GLU A 132 -18.61 7.00 -26.57
N LYS A 133 -18.52 7.25 -25.25
CA LYS A 133 -17.94 6.31 -24.27
C LYS A 133 -18.76 5.04 -24.07
N ARG A 134 -20.05 5.03 -24.40
CA ARG A 134 -20.92 3.84 -24.23
C ARG A 134 -20.65 2.72 -25.24
N PHE A 135 -19.93 3.01 -26.32
CA PHE A 135 -19.62 2.05 -27.39
C PHE A 135 -18.23 1.40 -27.23
N PHE A 136 -17.54 1.65 -26.11
CA PHE A 136 -16.28 1.02 -25.69
C PHE A 136 -16.51 0.22 -24.40
#